data_AF-A0A7C4Z658-F1
#
_entry.id   AF-A0A7C4Z658-F1
#
_cell.length_a   1.000
_cell.length_b   1.000
_cell.length_c   1.000
_cell.angle_alpha   90.00
_cell.angle_beta   90.00
_cell.angle_gamma   90.00
#
_symmetry.space_group_name_H-M   'P 1'
#
loop_
_entity.id
_entity.type
_entity.pdbx_description
1 polymer ?
#
loop_
_entity_poly.entity_id
_entity_poly.type
_entity_poly.pdbx_seq_one_letter_code
_entity_poly.pdbx_strand_id
1 'polypeptide(L)'
;MQESGGNPDAYRHEPAYQAKYVTGQARWNRARAMGWTDEALATSWGLTQVLGTTAWGMGFKYPPDKILDPASNLTLGAKYLRMKLDQYGGNVLEALLAYNGGDGAVNAYRRGEPYNLNYARSVLALRDRIIRGELD
;
A
#
# COMPACT_ATOMS: atom_id res chain seq x y z
N MET A 1 -5.43 6.68 -5.07
CA MET A 1 -5.68 5.59 -4.10
C MET A 1 -7.01 5.88 -3.43
N GLN A 2 -7.90 4.90 -3.34
CA GLN A 2 -9.15 4.99 -2.57
C GLN A 2 -8.84 4.52 -1.14
N GLU A 3 -9.27 5.28 -0.13
CA GLU A 3 -9.14 4.88 1.27
C GLU A 3 -10.19 3.82 1.63
N SER A 4 -9.90 2.98 2.63
CA SER A 4 -10.82 1.93 3.11
C SER A 4 -12.07 2.50 3.80
N GLY A 5 -12.04 3.76 4.23
CA GLY A 5 -13.14 4.35 5.03
C GLY A 5 -13.37 3.65 6.37
N GLY A 6 -12.34 2.97 6.90
CA GLY A 6 -12.46 2.16 8.12
C GLY A 6 -13.08 0.77 7.91
N ASN A 7 -13.42 0.39 6.68
CA ASN A 7 -13.94 -0.93 6.38
C ASN A 7 -12.78 -1.96 6.31
N PRO A 8 -12.74 -2.96 7.21
CA PRO A 8 -11.70 -4.00 7.19
C PRO A 8 -11.81 -4.93 5.98
N ASP A 9 -12.99 -5.03 5.37
CA ASP A 9 -13.26 -5.86 4.20
C ASP A 9 -13.09 -5.09 2.88
N ALA A 10 -12.57 -3.86 2.92
CA ALA A 10 -12.35 -3.06 1.73
C ALA A 10 -11.29 -3.70 0.82
N TYR A 11 -11.64 -3.98 -0.43
CA TYR A 11 -10.67 -4.33 -1.45
C TYR A 11 -10.94 -3.58 -2.76
N ARG A 12 -9.87 -3.32 -3.50
CA ARG A 12 -9.95 -2.64 -4.80
C ARG A 12 -8.96 -3.22 -5.78
N HIS A 13 -9.49 -3.78 -6.86
CA HIS A 13 -8.70 -4.25 -7.99
C HIS A 13 -8.16 -3.09 -8.82
N GLU A 14 -6.93 -3.20 -9.29
CA GLU A 14 -6.25 -2.21 -10.14
C GLU A 14 -5.92 -2.83 -11.52
N PRO A 15 -6.86 -2.83 -12.49
CA PRO A 15 -6.66 -3.51 -13.79
C PRO A 15 -5.42 -3.03 -14.56
N ALA A 16 -5.15 -1.73 -14.56
CA ALA A 16 -3.98 -1.16 -15.22
C ALA A 16 -2.67 -1.59 -14.53
N TYR A 17 -2.67 -1.70 -13.19
CA TYR A 17 -1.54 -2.25 -12.46
C TYR A 17 -1.35 -3.73 -12.78
N GLN A 18 -2.42 -4.52 -12.83
CA GLN A 18 -2.37 -5.93 -13.18
C GLN A 18 -1.71 -6.13 -14.55
N ALA A 19 -2.24 -5.45 -15.57
CA ALA A 19 -1.73 -5.56 -16.94
C ALA A 19 -0.25 -5.18 -17.03
N LYS A 20 0.17 -4.13 -16.31
CA LYS A 20 1.54 -3.63 -16.37
C LYS A 20 2.53 -4.44 -15.54
N TYR A 21 2.15 -4.90 -14.35
CA TYR A 21 3.08 -5.41 -13.34
C TYR A 21 2.87 -6.87 -12.94
N VAL A 22 1.78 -7.51 -13.35
CA VAL A 22 1.41 -8.85 -12.89
C VAL A 22 1.24 -9.83 -14.04
N THR A 23 0.36 -9.52 -14.99
CA THR A 23 0.00 -10.41 -16.09
C THR A 23 1.24 -10.85 -16.88
N GLY A 24 1.38 -12.16 -17.07
CA GLY A 24 2.47 -12.76 -17.85
C GLY A 24 3.86 -12.68 -17.21
N GLN A 25 4.02 -12.06 -16.04
CA GLN A 25 5.35 -11.95 -15.42
C GLN A 25 5.71 -13.21 -14.63
N ALA A 26 6.82 -13.86 -15.02
CA ALA A 26 7.29 -15.10 -14.40
C ALA A 26 7.63 -14.97 -12.90
N ARG A 27 7.96 -13.75 -12.43
CA ARG A 27 8.23 -13.49 -11.00
C ARG A 27 7.07 -13.88 -10.07
N TRP A 28 5.85 -13.94 -10.60
CA TRP A 28 4.65 -14.32 -9.83
C TRP A 28 4.30 -15.80 -9.92
N ASN A 29 5.07 -16.63 -10.62
CA ASN A 29 4.78 -18.06 -10.78
C ASN A 29 4.68 -18.80 -9.45
N ARG A 30 5.51 -18.44 -8.47
CA ARG A 30 5.42 -19.01 -7.11
C ARG A 30 4.13 -18.61 -6.40
N ALA A 31 3.67 -17.37 -6.59
CA ALA A 31 2.40 -16.91 -6.03
C ALA A 31 1.23 -17.68 -6.64
N ARG A 32 1.22 -17.82 -7.97
CA ARG A 32 0.22 -18.60 -8.71
C ARG A 32 0.17 -20.05 -8.26
N ALA A 33 1.33 -20.69 -8.08
CA ALA A 33 1.43 -22.05 -7.56
C ALA A 33 0.88 -22.20 -6.13
N MET A 34 0.78 -21.10 -5.38
CA MET A 34 0.20 -21.04 -4.03
C MET A 34 -1.24 -20.49 -4.02
N GLY A 35 -1.92 -20.44 -5.19
CA GLY A 35 -3.32 -20.03 -5.29
C GLY A 35 -3.55 -18.52 -5.39
N TRP A 36 -2.51 -17.69 -5.57
CA TRP A 36 -2.68 -16.26 -5.82
C TRP A 36 -3.03 -16.01 -7.28
N THR A 37 -4.19 -15.39 -7.53
CA THR A 37 -4.57 -14.93 -8.85
C THR A 37 -3.85 -13.63 -9.21
N ASP A 38 -3.78 -13.32 -10.51
CA ASP A 38 -3.25 -12.04 -10.97
C ASP A 38 -4.08 -10.86 -10.43
N GLU A 39 -5.39 -11.06 -10.30
CA GLU A 39 -6.32 -10.11 -9.67
C GLU A 39 -6.00 -9.91 -8.18
N ALA A 40 -5.74 -10.99 -7.43
CA ALA A 40 -5.42 -10.88 -6.02
C ALA A 40 -4.09 -10.14 -5.78
N LEU A 41 -3.09 -10.39 -6.63
CA LEU A 41 -1.83 -9.66 -6.63
C LEU A 41 -2.02 -8.18 -6.95
N ALA A 42 -2.95 -7.85 -7.86
CA ALA A 42 -3.25 -6.48 -8.27
C ALA A 42 -4.37 -5.80 -7.46
N THR A 43 -4.74 -6.36 -6.31
CA THR A 43 -5.78 -5.81 -5.43
C THR A 43 -5.15 -5.15 -4.21
N SER A 44 -5.65 -3.97 -3.80
CA SER A 44 -5.35 -3.36 -2.51
C SER A 44 -6.34 -3.85 -1.45
N TRP A 45 -5.85 -4.25 -0.28
CA TRP A 45 -6.63 -5.03 0.69
C TRP A 45 -6.71 -4.38 2.08
N GLY A 46 -7.90 -4.42 2.68
CA GLY A 46 -8.23 -4.11 4.06
C GLY A 46 -7.98 -2.66 4.49
N LEU A 47 -7.94 -2.45 5.81
CA LEU A 47 -7.82 -1.14 6.46
C LEU A 47 -6.71 -0.25 5.88
N THR A 48 -5.56 -0.84 5.61
CA THR A 48 -4.32 -0.16 5.18
C THR A 48 -4.10 -0.18 3.67
N GLN A 49 -5.02 -0.80 2.92
CA GLN A 49 -5.02 -0.89 1.46
C GLN A 49 -3.67 -1.36 0.88
N VAL A 50 -3.02 -2.34 1.53
CA VAL A 50 -1.76 -2.93 1.04
C VAL A 50 -2.03 -3.73 -0.22
N LEU A 51 -1.23 -3.50 -1.26
CA LEU A 51 -1.34 -4.21 -2.54
C LEU A 51 -0.89 -5.67 -2.41
N GLY A 52 -1.56 -6.60 -3.09
CA GLY A 52 -1.24 -8.02 -3.03
C GLY A 52 0.21 -8.34 -3.42
N THR A 53 0.74 -7.69 -4.46
CA THR A 53 2.16 -7.78 -4.83
C THR A 53 3.10 -7.33 -3.71
N THR A 54 2.69 -6.33 -2.93
CA THR A 54 3.47 -5.80 -1.80
C THR A 54 3.43 -6.76 -0.62
N ALA A 55 2.24 -7.25 -0.24
CA ALA A 55 2.10 -8.28 0.80
C ALA A 55 2.93 -9.52 0.47
N TRP A 56 2.87 -9.99 -0.78
CA TRP A 56 3.71 -11.09 -1.24
C TRP A 56 5.21 -10.79 -1.14
N GLY A 57 5.64 -9.61 -1.57
CA GLY A 57 7.04 -9.17 -1.46
C GLY A 57 7.55 -9.11 -0.03
N MET A 58 6.68 -8.81 0.94
CA MET A 58 6.99 -8.79 2.37
C MET A 58 6.95 -10.17 3.05
N GLY A 59 6.81 -11.25 2.27
CA GLY A 59 6.83 -12.61 2.81
C GLY A 59 5.47 -13.11 3.32
N PHE A 60 4.37 -12.42 3.04
CA PHE A 60 3.04 -12.99 3.25
C PHE A 60 2.82 -14.14 2.26
N LYS A 61 2.61 -15.36 2.77
CA LYS A 61 2.55 -16.62 1.98
C LYS A 61 1.30 -17.44 2.32
N TYR A 62 0.30 -16.79 2.88
CA TYR A 62 -1.03 -17.35 3.14
C TYR A 62 -1.97 -17.06 1.97
N PRO A 63 -3.19 -17.65 1.95
CA PRO A 63 -4.25 -17.24 1.04
C PRO A 63 -4.52 -15.72 1.12
N PRO A 64 -4.80 -15.05 -0.01
CA PRO A 64 -4.91 -13.58 -0.06
C PRO A 64 -6.06 -13.01 0.78
N ASP A 65 -7.15 -13.76 0.99
CA ASP A 65 -8.25 -13.36 1.88
C ASP A 65 -7.78 -13.13 3.32
N LYS A 66 -6.69 -13.79 3.76
CA LYS A 66 -6.12 -13.59 5.09
C LYS A 66 -5.52 -12.21 5.31
N ILE A 67 -5.36 -11.40 4.25
CA ILE A 67 -4.97 -10.00 4.38
C ILE A 67 -6.13 -9.15 4.96
N LEU A 68 -7.38 -9.60 4.85
CA LEU A 68 -8.55 -8.91 5.40
C LEU A 68 -8.70 -9.07 6.92
N ASP A 69 -7.99 -10.03 7.54
CA ASP A 69 -7.90 -10.08 9.01
C ASP A 69 -7.32 -8.74 9.52
N PRO A 70 -8.05 -7.97 10.36
CA PRO A 70 -7.64 -6.61 10.72
C PRO A 70 -6.26 -6.55 11.37
N ALA A 71 -5.92 -7.50 12.25
CA ALA A 71 -4.63 -7.53 12.92
C ALA A 71 -3.49 -7.81 11.92
N SER A 72 -3.70 -8.76 11.01
CA SER A 72 -2.77 -9.06 9.93
C SER A 72 -2.60 -7.87 8.98
N ASN A 73 -3.70 -7.20 8.62
CA ASN A 73 -3.70 -6.04 7.73
C ASN A 73 -2.92 -4.85 8.33
N LEU A 74 -3.22 -4.51 9.59
CA LEU A 74 -2.53 -3.46 10.32
C LEU A 74 -1.04 -3.77 10.45
N THR A 75 -0.69 -5.02 10.74
CA THR A 75 0.71 -5.47 10.81
C THR A 75 1.43 -5.32 9.47
N LEU A 76 0.80 -5.72 8.37
CA LEU A 76 1.36 -5.57 7.01
C LEU A 76 1.54 -4.09 6.64
N GLY A 77 0.52 -3.26 6.87
CA GLY A 77 0.58 -1.82 6.59
C GLY A 77 1.64 -1.11 7.42
N ALA A 78 1.73 -1.41 8.72
CA ALA A 78 2.75 -0.84 9.60
C ALA A 78 4.18 -1.25 9.18
N LYS A 79 4.39 -2.53 8.84
CA LYS A 79 5.67 -3.00 8.31
C LYS A 79 6.04 -2.30 7.01
N TYR A 80 5.08 -2.18 6.08
CA TYR A 80 5.33 -1.52 4.80
C TYR A 80 5.65 -0.03 4.98
N LEU A 81 4.93 0.66 5.86
CA LEU A 81 5.22 2.05 6.21
C LEU A 81 6.62 2.19 6.83
N ARG A 82 7.00 1.29 7.74
CA ARG A 82 8.35 1.28 8.31
C ARG A 82 9.42 1.11 7.23
N MET A 83 9.24 0.16 6.31
CA MET A 83 10.16 -0.04 5.20
C MET A 83 10.31 1.22 4.34
N LYS A 84 9.23 1.96 4.09
CA LYS A 84 9.29 3.23 3.36
C LYS A 84 9.97 4.33 4.17
N LEU A 85 9.73 4.42 5.47
CA LEU A 85 10.47 5.34 6.34
C LEU A 85 11.98 5.05 6.31
N ASP A 86 12.37 3.78 6.37
CA ASP A 86 13.77 3.37 6.24
C ASP A 86 14.36 3.75 4.88
N GLN A 87 13.66 3.42 3.80
CA GLN A 87 14.08 3.69 2.43
C GLN A 87 14.33 5.18 2.17
N TYR A 88 13.55 6.05 2.81
CA TYR A 88 13.62 7.51 2.62
C TYR A 88 14.24 8.24 3.82
N GLY A 89 15.08 7.55 4.62
CA GLY A 89 15.89 8.18 5.66
C GLY A 89 15.08 8.89 6.75
N GLY A 90 13.88 8.39 7.06
CA GLY A 90 12.95 8.99 8.02
C GLY A 90 12.13 10.16 7.47
N ASN A 91 12.24 10.50 6.18
CA ASN A 91 11.39 11.53 5.57
C ASN A 91 9.94 11.04 5.47
N VAL A 92 9.09 11.52 6.37
CA VAL A 92 7.69 11.09 6.46
C VAL A 92 6.90 11.42 5.19
N LEU A 93 7.13 12.58 4.58
CA LEU A 93 6.42 12.97 3.36
C LEU A 93 6.77 12.01 2.21
N GLU A 94 8.05 11.78 1.95
CA GLU A 94 8.48 10.86 0.89
C GLU A 94 8.03 9.43 1.16
N ALA A 95 8.06 8.98 2.41
CA ALA A 95 7.56 7.67 2.78
C ALA A 95 6.05 7.51 2.49
N LEU A 96 5.22 8.52 2.79
CA LEU A 96 3.80 8.51 2.47
C LEU A 96 3.52 8.55 0.96
N LEU A 97 4.32 9.32 0.21
CA LEU A 97 4.24 9.33 -1.26
C LEU A 97 4.59 7.96 -1.84
N ALA A 98 5.64 7.32 -1.34
CA ALA A 98 6.03 5.99 -1.77
C ALA A 98 5.06 4.89 -1.33
N TYR A 99 4.43 5.04 -0.17
CA TYR A 99 3.37 4.13 0.28
C TYR A 99 2.18 4.15 -0.69
N ASN A 100 1.77 5.34 -1.13
CA ASN A 100 0.62 5.55 -2.00
C ASN A 100 0.88 5.26 -3.48
N GLY A 101 1.98 5.80 -4.01
CA GLY A 101 2.26 5.85 -5.44
C GLY A 101 3.55 5.13 -5.86
N GLY A 102 4.23 4.47 -4.91
CA GLY A 102 5.53 3.86 -5.14
C GLY A 102 6.65 4.88 -5.39
N ASP A 103 7.85 4.39 -5.68
CA ASP A 103 9.06 5.22 -5.76
C ASP A 103 9.00 6.26 -6.91
N GLY A 104 8.16 6.01 -7.92
CA GLY A 104 7.89 6.97 -9.00
C GLY A 104 7.26 8.27 -8.50
N ALA A 105 6.43 8.21 -7.45
CA ALA A 105 5.83 9.39 -6.82
C ALA A 105 6.88 10.29 -6.17
N VAL A 106 7.83 9.69 -5.45
CA VAL A 106 8.92 10.42 -4.81
C VAL A 106 9.85 11.03 -5.86
N ASN A 107 10.14 10.29 -6.92
CA ASN A 107 10.97 10.80 -8.02
C ASN A 107 10.32 12.00 -8.72
N ALA A 108 9.01 11.96 -9.00
CA ALA A 108 8.26 13.09 -9.54
C ALA A 108 8.32 14.30 -8.59
N TYR A 109 8.07 14.07 -7.29
CA TYR A 109 8.15 15.11 -6.27
C TYR A 109 9.53 15.77 -6.20
N ARG A 110 10.62 14.99 -6.18
CA ARG A 110 12.00 15.50 -6.16
C ARG A 110 12.38 16.29 -7.41
N ARG A 111 11.81 15.96 -8.57
CA ARG A 111 12.00 16.70 -9.83
C ARG A 111 11.15 17.97 -9.91
N GLY A 112 10.27 18.23 -8.94
CA GLY A 112 9.33 19.34 -8.99
C GLY A 112 8.23 19.15 -10.04
N GLU A 113 7.98 17.91 -10.48
CA GLU A 113 6.89 17.61 -11.41
C GLU A 113 5.54 17.72 -10.68
N PRO A 114 4.47 18.13 -11.37
CA PRO A 114 3.13 18.12 -10.80
C PRO A 114 2.77 16.72 -10.30
N TYR A 115 2.62 16.58 -8.97
CA TYR A 115 2.23 15.34 -8.32
C TYR A 115 1.16 15.61 -7.25
N ASN A 116 0.22 14.69 -7.09
CA ASN A 116 -0.86 14.82 -6.13
C ASN A 116 -0.39 14.50 -4.70
N LEU A 117 -0.26 15.54 -3.87
CA LEU A 117 0.17 15.41 -2.47
C LEU A 117 -1.00 15.21 -1.49
N ASN A 118 -2.25 15.18 -1.96
CA ASN A 118 -3.42 15.20 -1.07
C ASN A 118 -3.43 14.05 -0.09
N TYR A 119 -3.10 12.84 -0.52
CA TYR A 119 -3.01 11.68 0.38
C TYR A 119 -2.03 11.94 1.53
N ALA A 120 -0.80 12.34 1.23
CA ALA A 120 0.21 12.57 2.26
C ALA A 120 -0.19 13.71 3.19
N ARG A 121 -0.78 14.78 2.64
CA ARG A 121 -1.28 15.92 3.42
C ARG A 121 -2.42 15.52 4.36
N SER A 122 -3.39 14.74 3.88
CA SER A 122 -4.51 14.25 4.69
C SER A 122 -4.02 13.36 5.84
N VAL A 123 -3.08 12.45 5.57
CA VAL A 123 -2.51 11.58 6.61
C VAL A 123 -1.74 12.39 7.66
N LEU A 124 -0.93 13.37 7.23
CA LEU A 124 -0.20 14.25 8.16
C LEU A 124 -1.16 15.10 9.00
N ALA A 125 -2.20 15.67 8.40
CA ALA A 125 -3.20 16.44 9.11
C ALA A 125 -3.95 15.59 10.15
N LEU A 126 -4.35 14.36 9.79
CA LEU A 126 -4.98 13.43 10.72
C LEU A 126 -4.05 13.05 11.87
N ARG A 127 -2.78 12.74 11.58
CA ARG A 127 -1.76 12.45 12.60
C ARG A 127 -1.61 13.60 13.59
N ASP A 128 -1.55 14.84 13.08
CA ASP A 128 -1.35 16.01 13.94
C ASP A 128 -2.56 16.25 14.85
N ARG A 129 -3.79 16.03 14.34
CA ARG A 129 -5.00 16.03 15.16
C ARG A 129 -4.97 14.96 16.25
N ILE A 130 -4.58 13.73 15.92
CA ILE A 130 -4.43 12.63 16.89
C ILE A 130 -3.46 13.01 18.00
N ILE A 131 -2.28 13.56 17.65
CA ILE A 131 -1.25 13.95 18.61
C ILE A 131 -1.75 15.04 19.55
N ARG A 132 -2.60 15.95 19.06
CA ARG A 132 -3.21 17.02 19.86
C ARG A 132 -4.45 16.60 20.65
N GLY A 133 -4.95 15.38 20.44
CA GLY A 133 -6.20 14.93 21.06
C GLY A 133 -7.46 15.57 20.45
N GLU A 134 -7.40 16.00 19.18
CA GLU A 134 -8.48 16.68 18.43
C GLU A 134 -9.30 15.70 17.56
N LEU A 135 -9.44 14.45 18.02
CA LEU A 135 -10.41 13.53 17.45
C LEU A 135 -11.71 13.63 18.25
N ASP A 136 -12.75 14.12 17.58
CA ASP A 136 -14.09 14.30 18.11
C ASP A 136 -14.85 12.96 18.22
#